data_AF-A0A067PKZ2-F1
#
_entry.id   AF-A0A067PKZ2-F1
#
_cell.length_a   1.000
_cell.length_b   1.000
_cell.length_c   1.000
_cell.angle_alpha   90.00
_cell.angle_beta   90.00
_cell.angle_gamma   90.00
#
_symmetry.space_group_name_H-M   'P 1'
#
loop_
_entity.id
_entity.type
_entity.pdbx_description
1 polymer ?
#
loop_
_entity_poly.entity_id
_entity_poly.type
_entity_poly.pdbx_seq_one_letter_code
_entity_poly.pdbx_strand_id
1 'polypeptide(L)'
;IWKWIHFFGFHCILQTDIFGVERRFQTLTCVRGVILEVCQRDEMRSVKASTPRLPELITCLWLEEVEGSNDLFGDFSKVMPWIVQLSLTEEFCNQTWMGCVIAASGENTDRIARAAVLCIDRELQGNSPALEKLETFSIIITLFTETTTVHRPALRTSLLGQHSIPTIMALLMFLTSQPYSSTDAPPISVAITRCLFYIASVFGTTDGIIWVVQGLNSGLLQMLMKIEPWLPGLSPGGKQVLLEMISTQLPSYLIHRPVVHAVEKSLLAVTRPTPNAGPPEAMQDAWNTFNTLARDRIEVKAEVEASKESYRLCASRSCFRMDVAQSFKRCTKCLNTYYCSADCQRDDWKRGKHRVRCRITQERRQKGQLDSVSRKDEDFSHAVVCHDLKNNLARIISLMKTEYPDDSPLSLFARFDYTTVPFAIWIAPLSSLGRTKDDPNGLMDFDDYIENLDDDGRRYILVQAIAPRGEFVTASLRACFLPTTVDSSGWTQQRASLEEIAGWFEGTDIPITAFLRLASSGHREDVDESSARGHT
;
A
#
# COMPACT_ATOMS: atom_id res chain seq x y z
N ILE A 1 -32.89 -36.64 0.39
CA ILE A 1 -31.99 -36.10 -0.66
C ILE A 1 -30.58 -35.87 -0.10
N TRP A 2 -30.39 -34.95 0.86
CA TRP A 2 -29.05 -34.65 1.40
C TRP A 2 -28.24 -35.87 1.86
N LYS A 3 -28.82 -36.80 2.63
CA LYS A 3 -28.12 -38.04 3.06
C LYS A 3 -27.52 -38.84 1.90
N TRP A 4 -28.21 -38.88 0.75
CA TRP A 4 -27.71 -39.55 -0.45
C TRP A 4 -26.61 -38.75 -1.13
N ILE A 5 -26.78 -37.43 -1.27
CA ILE A 5 -25.74 -36.52 -1.80
C ILE A 5 -24.46 -36.63 -0.97
N HIS A 6 -24.59 -36.59 0.36
CA HIS A 6 -23.49 -36.74 1.29
C HIS A 6 -22.78 -38.09 1.11
N PHE A 7 -23.53 -39.19 1.07
CA PHE A 7 -22.98 -40.52 0.83
C PHE A 7 -22.24 -40.61 -0.50
N PHE A 8 -22.89 -40.23 -1.61
CA PHE A 8 -22.29 -40.31 -2.94
C PHE A 8 -21.08 -39.37 -3.07
N GLY A 9 -21.16 -38.17 -2.50
CA GLY A 9 -20.06 -37.21 -2.44
C GLY A 9 -18.83 -37.77 -1.75
N PHE A 10 -18.95 -38.07 -0.45
CA PHE A 10 -17.80 -38.44 0.37
C PHE A 10 -17.32 -39.89 0.16
N HIS A 11 -18.22 -40.83 -0.15
CA HIS A 11 -17.86 -42.24 -0.23
C HIS A 11 -17.77 -42.78 -1.66
N CYS A 12 -18.45 -42.18 -2.63
CA CYS A 12 -18.41 -42.68 -4.01
C CYS A 12 -17.52 -41.82 -4.92
N ILE A 13 -17.42 -40.51 -4.68
CA ILE A 13 -16.65 -39.60 -5.54
C ILE A 13 -15.27 -39.32 -4.94
N LEU A 14 -15.19 -38.86 -3.69
CA LEU A 14 -13.93 -38.45 -3.07
C LEU A 14 -13.02 -39.62 -2.65
N GLN A 15 -13.57 -40.82 -2.45
CA GLN A 15 -12.79 -42.04 -2.20
C GLN A 15 -12.38 -42.70 -3.52
N THR A 16 -11.10 -42.58 -3.87
CA THR A 16 -10.58 -43.00 -5.18
C THR A 16 -10.33 -44.50 -5.31
N ASP A 17 -10.33 -45.23 -4.19
CA ASP A 17 -9.97 -46.64 -4.06
C ASP A 17 -11.14 -47.61 -4.25
N ILE A 18 -12.38 -47.13 -4.09
CA ILE A 18 -13.57 -48.00 -4.05
C ILE A 18 -14.22 -48.15 -5.44
N PHE A 19 -14.28 -47.08 -6.22
CA PHE A 19 -14.98 -47.06 -7.51
C PHE A 19 -14.06 -46.65 -8.65
N GLY A 20 -14.19 -47.34 -9.79
CA GLY A 20 -13.47 -46.97 -11.02
C GLY A 20 -13.87 -45.59 -11.55
N VAL A 21 -12.98 -44.98 -12.33
CA VAL A 21 -13.09 -43.64 -12.95
C VAL A 21 -14.48 -43.37 -13.54
N GLU A 22 -14.98 -44.29 -14.37
CA GLU A 22 -16.28 -44.14 -15.05
C GLU A 22 -17.46 -44.01 -14.07
N ARG A 23 -17.52 -44.86 -13.03
CA ARG A 23 -18.61 -44.80 -12.03
C ARG A 23 -18.54 -43.54 -11.18
N ARG A 24 -17.31 -43.09 -10.84
CA ARG A 24 -17.08 -41.84 -10.12
C ARG A 24 -17.60 -40.66 -10.94
N PHE A 25 -17.29 -40.62 -12.24
CA PHE A 25 -17.75 -39.58 -13.16
C PHE A 25 -19.29 -39.52 -13.28
N GLN A 26 -19.94 -40.68 -13.47
CA GLN A 26 -21.40 -40.75 -13.54
C GLN A 26 -22.05 -40.29 -12.23
N THR A 27 -21.51 -40.72 -11.09
CA THR A 27 -22.00 -40.33 -9.76
C THR A 27 -21.83 -38.83 -9.52
N LEU A 28 -20.68 -38.28 -9.89
CA LEU A 28 -20.41 -36.84 -9.82
C LEU A 28 -21.43 -36.05 -10.66
N THR A 29 -21.69 -36.48 -11.89
CA THR A 29 -22.66 -35.82 -12.77
C THR A 29 -24.04 -35.73 -12.14
N CYS A 30 -24.52 -36.83 -11.54
CA CYS A 30 -25.80 -36.85 -10.83
C CYS A 30 -25.78 -35.96 -9.57
N VAL A 31 -24.77 -36.10 -8.72
CA VAL A 31 -24.63 -35.31 -7.48
C VAL A 31 -24.62 -33.82 -7.78
N ARG A 32 -23.82 -33.42 -8.77
CA ARG A 32 -23.68 -32.05 -9.25
C ARG A 32 -25.00 -31.48 -9.76
N GLY A 33 -25.73 -32.23 -10.60
CA GLY A 33 -27.03 -31.78 -11.11
C GLY A 33 -28.01 -31.48 -9.98
N VAL A 34 -28.06 -32.34 -8.96
CA VAL A 34 -28.95 -32.12 -7.80
C VAL A 34 -28.47 -30.94 -6.95
N ILE A 35 -27.16 -30.81 -6.67
CA ILE A 35 -26.64 -29.67 -5.91
C ILE A 35 -26.93 -28.36 -6.66
N LEU A 36 -26.74 -28.35 -7.98
CA LEU A 36 -26.97 -27.17 -8.81
C LEU A 36 -28.43 -26.71 -8.73
N GLU A 37 -29.38 -27.61 -8.93
CA GLU A 37 -30.82 -27.33 -8.83
C GLU A 37 -31.21 -26.80 -7.44
N VAL A 38 -30.58 -27.32 -6.39
CA VAL A 38 -30.78 -26.83 -5.02
C VAL A 38 -30.18 -25.43 -4.85
N CYS A 39 -28.98 -25.18 -5.38
CA CYS A 39 -28.26 -23.92 -5.24
C CYS A 39 -28.89 -22.76 -6.02
N GLN A 40 -29.51 -23.01 -7.18
CA GLN A 40 -30.15 -21.99 -8.00
C GLN A 40 -31.49 -21.46 -7.45
N ARG A 41 -32.13 -22.20 -6.53
CA ARG A 41 -33.45 -21.84 -6.00
C ARG A 41 -33.34 -20.94 -4.77
N ASP A 42 -33.92 -19.76 -4.87
CA ASP A 42 -33.94 -18.77 -3.78
C ASP A 42 -34.75 -19.23 -2.56
N GLU A 43 -35.71 -20.12 -2.75
CA GLU A 43 -36.48 -20.69 -1.64
C GLU A 43 -35.65 -21.67 -0.79
N MET A 44 -34.56 -22.19 -1.37
CA MET A 44 -33.68 -23.17 -0.71
C MET A 44 -32.55 -22.51 0.08
N ARG A 45 -32.43 -21.17 0.08
CA ARG A 45 -31.36 -20.41 0.76
C ARG A 45 -31.15 -20.82 2.22
N SER A 46 -32.21 -20.77 3.03
CA SER A 46 -32.15 -21.12 4.46
C SER A 46 -31.81 -22.59 4.69
N VAL A 47 -32.27 -23.48 3.80
CA VAL A 47 -32.00 -24.92 3.87
C VAL A 47 -30.54 -25.21 3.54
N LYS A 48 -29.97 -24.58 2.50
CA LYS A 48 -28.55 -24.72 2.14
C LYS A 48 -27.64 -24.30 3.28
N ALA A 49 -27.87 -23.11 3.84
CA ALA A 49 -27.06 -22.56 4.92
C ALA A 49 -27.14 -23.41 6.22
N SER A 50 -28.29 -24.07 6.46
CA SER A 50 -28.48 -24.93 7.64
C SER A 50 -28.11 -26.39 7.42
N THR A 51 -27.78 -26.80 6.18
CA THR A 51 -27.42 -28.20 5.87
C THR A 51 -25.97 -28.48 6.28
N PRO A 52 -25.73 -29.33 7.30
CA PRO A 52 -24.38 -29.58 7.79
C PRO A 52 -23.50 -30.24 6.71
N ARG A 53 -22.25 -29.78 6.58
CA ARG A 53 -21.24 -30.30 5.64
C ARG A 53 -21.54 -30.14 4.15
N LEU A 54 -22.62 -29.46 3.76
CA LEU A 54 -22.87 -29.15 2.34
C LEU A 54 -21.78 -28.23 1.76
N PRO A 55 -21.38 -27.11 2.41
CA PRO A 55 -20.28 -26.28 1.91
C PRO A 55 -18.94 -27.02 1.86
N GLU A 56 -18.70 -27.90 2.84
CA GLU A 56 -17.49 -28.74 2.89
C GLU A 56 -17.43 -29.68 1.68
N LEU A 57 -18.53 -30.39 1.39
CA LEU A 57 -18.61 -31.29 0.23
C LEU A 57 -18.42 -30.54 -1.09
N ILE A 58 -19.11 -29.40 -1.26
CA ILE A 58 -18.99 -28.56 -2.46
C ILE A 58 -17.53 -28.16 -2.69
N THR A 59 -16.84 -27.76 -1.61
CA THR A 59 -15.44 -27.34 -1.66
C THR A 59 -14.53 -28.50 -2.01
N CYS A 60 -14.68 -29.67 -1.37
CA CYS A 60 -13.88 -30.84 -1.71
C CYS A 60 -14.04 -31.22 -3.18
N LEU A 61 -15.28 -31.25 -3.69
CA LEU A 61 -15.56 -31.56 -5.09
C LEU A 61 -14.94 -30.53 -6.04
N TRP A 62 -14.97 -29.23 -5.69
CA TRP A 62 -14.30 -28.18 -6.46
C TRP A 62 -12.77 -28.35 -6.46
N LEU A 63 -12.16 -28.60 -5.30
CA LEU A 63 -10.70 -28.81 -5.20
C LEU A 63 -10.26 -30.02 -6.02
N GLU A 64 -11.00 -31.13 -5.95
CA GLU A 64 -10.72 -32.31 -6.77
C GLU A 64 -10.91 -32.04 -8.28
N GLU A 65 -11.88 -31.24 -8.67
CA GLU A 65 -12.08 -30.83 -10.08
C GLU A 65 -10.91 -29.98 -10.59
N VAL A 66 -10.34 -29.12 -9.74
CA VAL A 66 -9.19 -28.28 -10.11
C VAL A 66 -7.87 -29.06 -10.07
N GLU A 67 -7.68 -29.95 -9.10
CA GLU A 67 -6.41 -30.67 -8.92
C GLU A 67 -6.32 -31.97 -9.72
N GLY A 68 -7.46 -32.57 -10.04
CA GLY A 68 -7.54 -33.83 -10.78
C GLY A 68 -6.97 -33.74 -12.20
N SER A 69 -6.45 -34.86 -12.70
CA SER A 69 -6.11 -35.03 -14.12
C SER A 69 -7.37 -34.91 -14.98
N ASN A 70 -7.30 -34.12 -16.05
CA ASN A 70 -8.39 -33.77 -16.98
C ASN A 70 -9.31 -34.94 -17.41
N ASP A 71 -8.84 -36.19 -17.34
CA ASP A 71 -9.55 -37.40 -17.77
C ASP A 71 -10.86 -37.66 -17.02
N LEU A 72 -11.01 -37.21 -15.77
CA LEU A 72 -12.22 -37.43 -14.97
C LEU A 72 -13.30 -36.36 -15.15
N PHE A 73 -12.93 -35.13 -15.51
CA PHE A 73 -13.82 -33.97 -15.39
C PHE A 73 -14.17 -33.29 -16.72
N GLY A 74 -13.47 -33.60 -17.82
CA GLY A 74 -13.81 -33.12 -19.17
C GLY A 74 -14.05 -31.61 -19.28
N ASP A 75 -14.92 -31.19 -20.21
CA ASP A 75 -15.31 -29.78 -20.42
C ASP A 75 -16.33 -29.27 -19.37
N PHE A 76 -16.56 -30.04 -18.31
CA PHE A 76 -17.52 -29.73 -17.27
C PHE A 76 -17.00 -28.72 -16.24
N SER A 77 -15.90 -28.02 -16.48
CA SER A 77 -15.19 -27.13 -15.55
C SER A 77 -15.98 -25.91 -14.99
N LYS A 78 -17.29 -25.82 -15.26
CA LYS A 78 -18.17 -24.67 -14.97
C LYS A 78 -18.91 -24.76 -13.63
N VAL A 79 -19.46 -25.92 -13.29
CA VAL A 79 -20.57 -25.94 -12.31
C VAL A 79 -20.10 -25.99 -10.88
N MET A 80 -18.99 -26.64 -10.54
CA MET A 80 -18.52 -26.59 -9.15
C MET A 80 -18.08 -25.17 -8.75
N PRO A 81 -17.33 -24.43 -9.58
CA PRO A 81 -17.07 -23.01 -9.34
C PRO A 81 -18.35 -22.18 -9.24
N TRP A 82 -19.35 -22.43 -10.11
CA TRP A 82 -20.61 -21.71 -10.05
C TRP A 82 -21.43 -22.03 -8.79
N ILE A 83 -21.44 -23.30 -8.37
CA ILE A 83 -22.05 -23.73 -7.10
C ILE A 83 -21.32 -23.08 -5.91
N VAL A 84 -19.99 -22.98 -5.95
CA VAL A 84 -19.21 -22.24 -4.96
C VAL A 84 -19.68 -20.79 -4.97
N GLN A 85 -19.63 -20.09 -6.10
CA GLN A 85 -20.11 -18.71 -6.23
C GLN A 85 -21.50 -18.52 -5.63
N LEU A 86 -22.49 -19.30 -6.06
CA LEU A 86 -23.88 -19.22 -5.57
C LEU A 86 -23.96 -19.42 -4.05
N SER A 87 -23.11 -20.28 -3.49
CA SER A 87 -23.03 -20.50 -2.06
C SER A 87 -22.33 -19.37 -1.30
N LEU A 88 -21.50 -18.57 -1.96
CA LEU A 88 -20.73 -17.47 -1.36
C LEU A 88 -21.41 -16.11 -1.48
N THR A 89 -22.26 -15.89 -2.49
CA THR A 89 -22.89 -14.58 -2.78
C THR A 89 -24.16 -14.29 -1.98
N GLU A 90 -24.73 -15.27 -1.27
CA GLU A 90 -25.94 -15.06 -0.49
C GLU A 90 -25.63 -14.29 0.82
N GLU A 91 -26.42 -13.24 1.10
CA GLU A 91 -26.34 -12.26 2.21
C GLU A 91 -26.31 -12.85 3.65
N PHE A 92 -26.19 -14.16 3.81
CA PHE A 92 -26.07 -14.87 5.09
C PHE A 92 -24.78 -15.66 5.19
N CYS A 93 -23.65 -15.06 4.83
CA CYS A 93 -22.34 -15.52 5.30
C CYS A 93 -22.26 -15.36 6.83
N ASN A 94 -23.02 -16.18 7.58
CA ASN A 94 -22.64 -16.63 8.89
C ASN A 94 -21.18 -17.08 8.77
N GLN A 95 -20.36 -16.67 9.73
CA GLN A 95 -18.90 -16.88 9.76
C GLN A 95 -18.49 -18.35 9.56
N THR A 96 -19.44 -19.29 9.59
CA THR A 96 -19.30 -20.73 9.48
C THR A 96 -18.89 -21.23 8.10
N TRP A 97 -19.33 -20.62 6.98
CA TRP A 97 -19.05 -21.20 5.64
C TRP A 97 -17.55 -21.23 5.33
N MET A 98 -16.84 -20.13 5.63
CA MET A 98 -15.40 -20.03 5.37
C MET A 98 -14.63 -21.06 6.20
N GLY A 99 -15.06 -21.28 7.45
CA GLY A 99 -14.56 -22.36 8.28
C GLY A 99 -14.74 -23.74 7.61
N CYS A 100 -15.90 -23.99 6.99
CA CYS A 100 -16.12 -25.24 6.24
C CYS A 100 -15.24 -25.36 4.99
N VAL A 101 -14.97 -24.27 4.28
CA VAL A 101 -14.09 -24.27 3.09
C VAL A 101 -12.64 -24.54 3.49
N ILE A 102 -12.18 -23.88 4.55
CA ILE A 102 -10.85 -24.12 5.12
C ILE A 102 -10.74 -25.56 5.65
N ALA A 103 -11.74 -26.05 6.39
CA ALA A 103 -11.77 -27.42 6.88
C ALA A 103 -11.77 -28.46 5.74
N ALA A 104 -12.51 -28.20 4.65
CA ALA A 104 -12.54 -29.05 3.46
C ALA A 104 -11.18 -29.17 2.77
N SER A 105 -10.35 -28.12 2.86
CA SER A 105 -8.97 -28.15 2.36
C SER A 105 -7.98 -28.86 3.29
N GLY A 106 -8.43 -29.35 4.46
CA GLY A 106 -7.57 -29.88 5.52
C GLY A 106 -6.83 -28.76 6.27
N GLU A 107 -7.50 -27.62 6.51
CA GLU A 107 -6.91 -26.41 7.09
C GLU A 107 -5.78 -25.78 6.23
N ASN A 108 -5.77 -26.08 4.93
CA ASN A 108 -4.74 -25.64 3.99
C ASN A 108 -5.24 -24.51 3.09
N THR A 109 -5.06 -23.27 3.55
CA THR A 109 -5.43 -22.06 2.81
C THR A 109 -4.63 -21.86 1.51
N ASP A 110 -3.41 -22.39 1.40
CA ASP A 110 -2.62 -22.37 0.16
C ASP A 110 -3.24 -23.24 -0.93
N ARG A 111 -3.85 -24.38 -0.55
CA ARG A 111 -4.56 -25.27 -1.49
C ARG A 111 -5.74 -24.53 -2.15
N ILE A 112 -6.54 -23.84 -1.35
CA ILE A 112 -7.69 -23.03 -1.81
C ILE A 112 -7.23 -21.89 -2.71
N ALA A 113 -6.24 -21.12 -2.24
CA ALA A 113 -5.68 -20.00 -2.99
C ALA A 113 -5.14 -20.44 -4.35
N ARG A 114 -4.38 -21.54 -4.37
CA ARG A 114 -3.83 -22.12 -5.61
C ARG A 114 -4.94 -22.56 -6.55
N ALA A 115 -5.97 -23.23 -6.04
CA ALA A 115 -7.10 -23.65 -6.87
C ALA A 115 -7.82 -22.46 -7.52
N ALA A 116 -8.07 -21.38 -6.77
CA ALA A 116 -8.71 -20.18 -7.30
C ALA A 116 -7.88 -19.50 -8.41
N VAL A 117 -6.56 -19.37 -8.22
CA VAL A 117 -5.65 -18.80 -9.21
C VAL A 117 -5.56 -19.69 -10.46
N LEU A 118 -5.41 -21.01 -10.27
CA LEU A 118 -5.31 -21.98 -11.37
C LEU A 118 -6.57 -22.00 -12.25
N CYS A 119 -7.76 -21.82 -11.68
CA CYS A 119 -9.00 -21.72 -12.46
C CYS A 119 -8.94 -20.59 -13.50
N ILE A 120 -8.47 -19.40 -13.08
CA ILE A 120 -8.35 -18.24 -13.96
C ILE A 120 -7.24 -18.48 -14.99
N ASP A 121 -6.06 -18.92 -14.55
CA ASP A 121 -4.92 -19.12 -15.44
C ASP A 121 -5.22 -20.15 -16.54
N ARG A 122 -5.83 -21.29 -16.19
CA ARG A 122 -6.19 -22.32 -17.18
C ARG A 122 -7.20 -21.83 -18.21
N GLU A 123 -8.20 -21.07 -17.76
CA GLU A 123 -9.23 -20.54 -18.67
C GLU A 123 -8.64 -19.49 -19.60
N LEU A 124 -7.75 -18.62 -19.11
CA LEU A 124 -7.04 -17.63 -19.93
C LEU A 124 -6.06 -18.27 -20.94
N GLN A 125 -5.48 -19.42 -20.60
CA GLN A 125 -4.58 -20.17 -21.50
C GLN A 125 -5.34 -21.00 -22.55
N GLY A 126 -6.66 -21.15 -22.43
CA GLY A 126 -7.49 -21.83 -23.42
C GLY A 126 -7.55 -21.08 -24.75
N ASN A 127 -7.78 -21.81 -25.86
CA ASN A 127 -7.89 -21.22 -27.20
C ASN A 127 -9.06 -20.22 -27.34
N SER A 128 -10.09 -20.36 -26.51
CA SER A 128 -11.28 -19.51 -26.50
C SER A 128 -11.82 -19.41 -25.07
N PRO A 129 -11.32 -18.48 -24.24
CA PRO A 129 -11.75 -18.32 -22.86
C PRO A 129 -13.26 -18.00 -22.78
N ALA A 130 -14.00 -18.76 -21.97
CA ALA A 130 -15.42 -18.57 -21.78
C ALA A 130 -15.68 -17.45 -20.75
N LEU A 131 -16.33 -16.37 -21.19
CA LEU A 131 -16.58 -15.17 -20.37
C LEU A 131 -17.35 -15.48 -19.08
N GLU A 132 -18.35 -16.36 -19.13
CA GLU A 132 -19.12 -16.79 -17.96
C GLU A 132 -18.24 -17.44 -16.88
N LYS A 133 -17.23 -18.23 -17.28
CA LYS A 133 -16.32 -18.88 -16.32
C LYS A 133 -15.43 -17.85 -15.66
N LEU A 134 -14.88 -16.92 -16.45
CA LEU A 134 -14.05 -15.84 -15.95
C LEU A 134 -14.80 -14.92 -14.98
N GLU A 135 -16.08 -14.65 -15.26
CA GLU A 135 -16.96 -13.95 -14.32
C GLU A 135 -17.05 -14.72 -12.99
N THR A 136 -17.43 -16.00 -13.03
CA THR A 136 -17.53 -16.84 -11.82
C THR A 136 -16.21 -16.88 -11.03
N PHE A 137 -15.08 -17.11 -11.70
CA PHE A 137 -13.78 -17.16 -11.04
C PHE A 137 -13.38 -15.82 -10.41
N SER A 138 -13.67 -14.71 -11.08
CA SER A 138 -13.43 -13.36 -10.54
C SER A 138 -14.27 -13.12 -9.29
N ILE A 139 -15.51 -13.63 -9.22
CA ILE A 139 -16.34 -13.50 -8.02
C ILE A 139 -15.75 -14.32 -6.87
N ILE A 140 -15.36 -15.57 -7.12
CA ILE A 140 -14.80 -16.45 -6.07
C ILE A 140 -13.55 -15.83 -5.44
N ILE A 141 -12.59 -15.40 -6.26
CA ILE A 141 -11.33 -14.85 -5.73
C ILE A 141 -11.55 -13.54 -4.99
N THR A 142 -12.46 -12.69 -5.47
CA THR A 142 -12.86 -11.46 -4.78
C THR A 142 -13.53 -11.76 -3.45
N LEU A 143 -14.41 -12.76 -3.35
CA LEU A 143 -15.05 -13.16 -2.09
C LEU A 143 -14.09 -13.78 -1.06
N PHE A 144 -12.99 -14.38 -1.51
CA PHE A 144 -11.91 -14.82 -0.63
C PHE A 144 -11.07 -13.66 -0.06
N THR A 145 -11.24 -12.45 -0.60
CA THR A 145 -10.46 -11.26 -0.26
C THR A 145 -11.29 -10.19 0.44
N GLU A 146 -12.49 -9.91 -0.08
CA GLU A 146 -13.55 -9.13 0.57
C GLU A 146 -14.07 -9.95 1.74
N THR A 147 -13.76 -9.59 2.99
CA THR A 147 -14.68 -9.73 4.14
C THR A 147 -14.02 -9.46 5.51
N THR A 148 -14.79 -8.81 6.38
CA THR A 148 -14.40 -8.12 7.63
C THR A 148 -14.34 -9.00 8.89
N THR A 149 -13.89 -10.26 8.84
CA THR A 149 -13.86 -11.11 10.07
C THR A 149 -12.52 -11.75 10.41
N VAL A 150 -12.44 -12.12 11.69
CA VAL A 150 -11.29 -12.56 12.52
C VAL A 150 -10.48 -13.75 11.96
N HIS A 151 -11.00 -14.53 11.00
CA HIS A 151 -10.33 -15.74 10.47
C HIS A 151 -9.58 -15.56 9.13
N ARG A 152 -9.48 -14.34 8.59
CA ARG A 152 -9.20 -14.10 7.16
C ARG A 152 -7.80 -13.65 6.71
N PRO A 153 -6.83 -13.31 7.56
CA PRO A 153 -5.48 -12.96 7.07
C PRO A 153 -4.80 -14.10 6.31
N ALA A 154 -5.05 -15.36 6.69
CA ALA A 154 -4.36 -16.53 6.13
C ALA A 154 -4.71 -16.77 4.65
N LEU A 155 -6.00 -16.77 4.28
CA LEU A 155 -6.40 -17.02 2.89
C LEU A 155 -5.96 -15.89 1.96
N ARG A 156 -6.10 -14.63 2.40
CA ARG A 156 -5.60 -13.48 1.66
C ARG A 156 -4.10 -13.54 1.46
N THR A 157 -3.34 -13.84 2.52
CA THR A 157 -1.87 -14.01 2.44
C THR A 157 -1.51 -15.15 1.49
N SER A 158 -2.26 -16.26 1.55
CA SER A 158 -2.08 -17.39 0.65
C SER A 158 -2.34 -17.02 -0.81
N LEU A 159 -3.42 -16.28 -1.11
CA LEU A 159 -3.71 -15.77 -2.46
C LEU A 159 -2.55 -14.93 -2.98
N LEU A 160 -2.06 -13.98 -2.18
CA LEU A 160 -0.92 -13.14 -2.53
C LEU A 160 0.34 -13.99 -2.76
N GLY A 161 0.57 -15.00 -1.92
CA GLY A 161 1.66 -15.98 -2.06
C GLY A 161 1.56 -16.86 -3.31
N GLN A 162 0.35 -17.08 -3.85
CA GLN A 162 0.12 -17.80 -5.10
C GLN A 162 0.09 -16.90 -6.34
N HIS A 163 0.68 -15.69 -6.30
CA HIS A 163 0.77 -14.77 -7.45
C HIS A 163 -0.57 -14.33 -8.06
N SER A 164 -1.60 -14.21 -7.21
CA SER A 164 -2.94 -13.78 -7.61
C SER A 164 -2.99 -12.40 -8.29
N ILE A 165 -2.15 -11.43 -7.90
CA ILE A 165 -2.14 -10.09 -8.53
C ILE A 165 -1.81 -10.19 -10.03
N PRO A 166 -0.70 -10.82 -10.46
CA PRO A 166 -0.43 -11.06 -11.88
C PRO A 166 -1.57 -11.74 -12.63
N THR A 167 -2.19 -12.77 -12.03
CA THR A 167 -3.33 -13.48 -12.64
C THR A 167 -4.54 -12.57 -12.82
N ILE A 168 -4.88 -11.76 -11.81
CA ILE A 168 -5.99 -10.79 -11.91
C ILE A 168 -5.68 -9.67 -12.89
N MET A 169 -4.43 -9.24 -12.97
CA MET A 169 -3.99 -8.27 -13.97
C MET A 169 -4.05 -8.82 -15.39
N ALA A 170 -3.68 -10.09 -15.60
CA ALA A 170 -3.83 -10.78 -16.88
C ALA A 170 -5.32 -10.94 -17.27
N LEU A 171 -6.17 -11.29 -16.31
CA LEU A 171 -7.62 -11.33 -16.49
C LEU A 171 -8.17 -9.97 -16.89
N LEU A 172 -7.86 -8.91 -16.14
CA LEU A 172 -8.31 -7.55 -16.44
C LEU A 172 -7.83 -7.08 -17.83
N MET A 173 -6.60 -7.44 -18.21
CA MET A 173 -6.06 -7.16 -19.52
C MET A 173 -6.82 -7.87 -20.64
N PHE A 174 -7.12 -9.16 -20.46
CA PHE A 174 -7.94 -9.92 -21.39
C PHE A 174 -9.33 -9.29 -21.55
N LEU A 175 -10.01 -8.98 -20.44
CA LEU A 175 -11.37 -8.42 -20.43
C LEU A 175 -11.42 -7.05 -21.12
N THR A 176 -10.50 -6.15 -20.78
CA THR A 176 -10.46 -4.80 -21.37
C THR A 176 -9.99 -4.78 -22.82
N SER A 177 -9.40 -5.88 -23.31
CA SER A 177 -9.05 -6.04 -24.73
C SER A 177 -10.21 -6.52 -25.60
N GLN A 178 -11.29 -7.04 -25.00
CA GLN A 178 -12.46 -7.48 -25.76
C GLN A 178 -13.15 -6.28 -26.43
N PRO A 179 -13.70 -6.44 -27.64
CA PRO A 179 -14.55 -5.44 -28.24
C PRO A 179 -15.85 -5.30 -27.42
N TYR A 180 -16.31 -4.08 -27.23
CA TYR A 180 -17.60 -3.86 -26.58
C TYR A 180 -18.73 -4.44 -27.44
N SER A 181 -19.53 -5.31 -26.83
CA SER A 181 -20.69 -5.98 -27.43
C SER A 181 -21.82 -5.92 -26.41
N SER A 182 -23.01 -5.46 -26.80
CA SER A 182 -24.16 -5.40 -25.88
C SER A 182 -24.56 -6.76 -25.33
N THR A 183 -24.28 -7.84 -26.07
CA THR A 183 -24.58 -9.22 -25.66
C THR A 183 -23.59 -9.72 -24.61
N ASP A 184 -22.30 -9.42 -24.78
CA ASP A 184 -21.23 -9.91 -23.90
C ASP A 184 -20.89 -8.94 -22.75
N ALA A 185 -21.50 -7.75 -22.76
CA ALA A 185 -21.24 -6.71 -21.78
C ALA A 185 -21.54 -7.09 -20.32
N PRO A 186 -22.62 -7.81 -19.99
CA PRO A 186 -22.90 -8.17 -18.60
C PRO A 186 -21.77 -8.98 -17.92
N PRO A 187 -21.35 -10.16 -18.44
CA PRO A 187 -20.32 -10.96 -17.77
C PRO A 187 -18.97 -10.24 -17.71
N ILE A 188 -18.60 -9.51 -18.77
CA ILE A 188 -17.34 -8.74 -18.80
C ILE A 188 -17.37 -7.62 -17.76
N SER A 189 -18.47 -6.86 -17.67
CA SER A 189 -18.58 -5.73 -16.73
C SER A 189 -18.56 -6.20 -15.28
N VAL A 190 -19.20 -7.33 -14.98
CA VAL A 190 -19.14 -7.95 -13.64
C VAL A 190 -17.71 -8.41 -13.34
N ALA A 191 -17.05 -9.10 -14.27
CA ALA A 191 -15.69 -9.57 -14.08
C ALA A 191 -14.68 -8.42 -13.89
N ILE A 192 -14.79 -7.34 -14.68
CA ILE A 192 -14.00 -6.11 -14.50
C ILE A 192 -14.25 -5.52 -13.11
N THR A 193 -15.51 -5.39 -12.72
CA THR A 193 -15.89 -4.88 -11.40
C THR A 193 -15.23 -5.69 -10.28
N ARG A 194 -15.26 -7.03 -10.37
CA ARG A 194 -14.65 -7.92 -9.37
C ARG A 194 -13.13 -7.82 -9.34
N CYS A 195 -12.48 -7.70 -10.49
CA CYS A 195 -11.04 -7.44 -10.57
C CYS A 195 -10.67 -6.11 -9.86
N LEU A 196 -11.44 -5.04 -10.09
CA LEU A 196 -11.22 -3.75 -9.44
C LEU A 196 -11.36 -3.84 -7.93
N PHE A 197 -12.44 -4.46 -7.44
CA PHE A 197 -12.64 -4.69 -6.00
C PHE A 197 -11.51 -5.53 -5.39
N TYR A 198 -11.08 -6.58 -6.07
CA TYR A 198 -9.96 -7.40 -5.62
C TYR A 198 -8.68 -6.58 -5.48
N ILE A 199 -8.29 -5.83 -6.52
CA ILE A 199 -7.07 -5.03 -6.55
C ILE A 199 -7.12 -3.94 -5.46
N ALA A 200 -8.24 -3.22 -5.37
CA ALA A 200 -8.47 -2.19 -4.37
C ALA A 200 -8.39 -2.78 -2.94
N SER A 201 -8.95 -3.97 -2.74
CA SER A 201 -8.89 -4.67 -1.46
C SER A 201 -7.46 -5.01 -1.10
N VAL A 202 -6.67 -5.64 -1.99
CA VAL A 202 -5.30 -6.09 -1.65
C VAL A 202 -4.33 -4.93 -1.40
N PHE A 203 -4.58 -3.74 -1.95
CA PHE A 203 -3.78 -2.54 -1.63
C PHE A 203 -3.85 -2.18 -0.15
N GLY A 204 -4.96 -2.45 0.52
CA GLY A 204 -5.12 -2.22 1.96
C GLY A 204 -4.58 -3.35 2.85
N THR A 205 -3.76 -4.27 2.33
CA THR A 205 -3.48 -5.55 3.02
C THR A 205 -1.99 -5.84 3.16
N THR A 206 -1.62 -6.48 4.26
CA THR A 206 -0.23 -6.79 4.66
C THR A 206 0.68 -5.56 4.47
N ASP A 207 1.75 -5.63 3.67
CA ASP A 207 2.49 -4.47 3.18
C ASP A 207 1.96 -4.06 1.79
N GLY A 208 1.01 -3.12 1.79
CA GLY A 208 0.33 -2.65 0.58
C GLY A 208 1.27 -2.09 -0.49
N ILE A 209 2.46 -1.62 -0.12
CA ILE A 209 3.44 -1.05 -1.05
C ILE A 209 3.84 -2.08 -2.11
N ILE A 210 4.07 -3.33 -1.70
CA ILE A 210 4.50 -4.41 -2.60
C ILE A 210 3.42 -4.69 -3.66
N TRP A 211 2.16 -4.72 -3.24
CA TRP A 211 1.02 -5.04 -4.10
C TRP A 211 0.69 -3.90 -5.07
N VAL A 212 0.77 -2.65 -4.60
CA VAL A 212 0.63 -1.48 -5.46
C VAL A 212 1.71 -1.48 -6.55
N VAL A 213 2.98 -1.69 -6.17
CA VAL A 213 4.10 -1.78 -7.13
C VAL A 213 3.90 -2.92 -8.11
N GLN A 214 3.45 -4.10 -7.65
CA GLN A 214 3.21 -5.25 -8.52
C GLN A 214 2.08 -4.99 -9.51
N GLY A 215 0.97 -4.40 -9.08
CA GLY A 215 -0.14 -4.00 -9.96
C GLY A 215 0.31 -2.98 -11.01
N LEU A 216 1.01 -1.93 -10.59
CA LEU A 216 1.53 -0.90 -11.50
C LEU A 216 2.49 -1.47 -12.55
N ASN A 217 3.45 -2.31 -12.12
CA ASN A 217 4.39 -2.96 -13.04
C ASN A 217 3.70 -3.95 -13.99
N SER A 218 2.54 -4.48 -13.60
CA SER A 218 1.71 -5.38 -14.43
C SER A 218 0.75 -4.62 -15.35
N GLY A 219 0.85 -3.29 -15.42
CA GLY A 219 0.07 -2.48 -16.36
C GLY A 219 -1.25 -1.95 -15.82
N LEU A 220 -1.42 -1.86 -14.49
CA LEU A 220 -2.67 -1.39 -13.87
C LEU A 220 -3.17 -0.07 -14.47
N LEU A 221 -2.31 0.95 -14.55
CA LEU A 221 -2.72 2.28 -15.00
C LEU A 221 -3.27 2.27 -16.44
N GLN A 222 -2.65 1.48 -17.31
CA GLN A 222 -3.08 1.28 -18.69
C GLN A 222 -4.44 0.60 -18.74
N MET A 223 -4.66 -0.41 -17.89
CA MET A 223 -5.93 -1.12 -17.85
C MET A 223 -7.04 -0.22 -17.32
N LEU A 224 -6.79 0.59 -16.29
CA LEU A 224 -7.78 1.56 -15.78
C LEU A 224 -8.26 2.52 -16.88
N MET A 225 -7.36 2.97 -17.76
CA MET A 225 -7.75 3.81 -18.91
C MET A 225 -8.54 3.03 -19.97
N LYS A 226 -8.17 1.77 -20.25
CA LYS A 226 -8.87 0.91 -21.22
C LYS A 226 -10.28 0.47 -20.78
N ILE A 227 -10.67 0.71 -19.53
CA ILE A 227 -12.02 0.40 -19.04
C ILE A 227 -13.08 1.35 -19.64
N GLU A 228 -12.70 2.48 -20.25
CA GLU A 228 -13.62 3.47 -20.82
C GLU A 228 -14.85 2.90 -21.54
N PRO A 229 -14.72 1.98 -22.53
CA PRO A 229 -15.87 1.49 -23.27
C PRO A 229 -16.86 0.71 -22.41
N TRP A 230 -16.39 0.18 -21.28
CA TRP A 230 -17.16 -0.64 -20.34
C TRP A 230 -17.83 0.19 -19.25
N LEU A 231 -17.50 1.48 -19.10
CA LEU A 231 -18.07 2.36 -18.09
C LEU A 231 -19.61 2.31 -18.04
N PRO A 232 -20.36 2.33 -19.16
CA PRO A 232 -21.82 2.25 -19.10
C PRO A 232 -22.34 0.97 -18.43
N GLY A 233 -21.65 -0.16 -18.60
CA GLY A 233 -22.03 -1.48 -18.07
C GLY A 233 -21.54 -1.76 -16.64
N LEU A 234 -20.61 -0.98 -16.11
CA LEU A 234 -20.13 -1.15 -14.73
C LEU A 234 -21.23 -0.82 -13.71
N SER A 235 -21.27 -1.60 -12.64
CA SER A 235 -22.14 -1.33 -11.49
C SER A 235 -21.75 0.01 -10.81
N PRO A 236 -22.65 0.64 -10.03
CA PRO A 236 -22.32 1.85 -9.28
C PRO A 236 -21.09 1.67 -8.39
N GLY A 237 -20.99 0.53 -7.70
CA GLY A 237 -19.82 0.19 -6.88
C GLY A 237 -18.55 0.01 -7.72
N GLY A 238 -18.63 -0.59 -8.89
CA GLY A 238 -17.48 -0.74 -9.80
C GLY A 238 -16.94 0.61 -10.30
N LYS A 239 -17.83 1.54 -10.66
CA LYS A 239 -17.46 2.93 -11.03
C LYS A 239 -16.83 3.67 -9.87
N GLN A 240 -17.41 3.55 -8.67
CA GLN A 240 -16.88 4.18 -7.47
C GLN A 240 -15.47 3.68 -7.17
N VAL A 241 -15.25 2.36 -7.14
CA VAL A 241 -13.93 1.78 -6.88
C VAL A 241 -12.92 2.20 -7.95
N LEU A 242 -13.30 2.21 -9.23
CA LEU A 242 -12.43 2.69 -10.31
C LEU A 242 -11.95 4.13 -10.04
N LEU A 243 -12.88 5.03 -9.70
CA LEU A 243 -12.57 6.44 -9.45
C LEU A 243 -11.78 6.63 -8.15
N GLU A 244 -12.08 5.88 -7.09
CA GLU A 244 -11.33 5.89 -5.83
C GLU A 244 -9.92 5.34 -6.02
N MET A 245 -9.73 4.27 -6.79
CA MET A 245 -8.40 3.74 -7.08
C MET A 245 -7.49 4.81 -7.69
N ILE A 246 -8.03 5.59 -8.64
CA ILE A 246 -7.28 6.65 -9.33
C ILE A 246 -7.13 7.88 -8.42
N SER A 247 -8.20 8.37 -7.81
CA SER A 247 -8.22 9.67 -7.12
C SER A 247 -7.80 9.62 -5.65
N THR A 248 -7.81 8.46 -4.99
CA THR A 248 -7.50 8.34 -3.55
C THR A 248 -6.48 7.24 -3.25
N GLN A 249 -6.70 6.00 -3.67
CA GLN A 249 -5.85 4.89 -3.27
C GLN A 249 -4.44 4.99 -3.83
N LEU A 250 -4.26 5.03 -5.16
CA LEU A 250 -2.93 5.16 -5.77
C LEU A 250 -2.18 6.43 -5.31
N PRO A 251 -2.80 7.63 -5.27
CA PRO A 251 -2.11 8.83 -4.82
C PRO A 251 -1.65 8.77 -3.35
N SER A 252 -2.40 8.14 -2.45
CA SER A 252 -2.01 7.99 -1.03
C SER A 252 -0.67 7.23 -0.86
N TYR A 253 -0.32 6.38 -1.81
CA TYR A 253 0.94 5.62 -1.81
C TYR A 253 2.13 6.37 -2.45
N LEU A 254 1.93 7.57 -3.01
CA LEU A 254 3.01 8.33 -3.69
C LEU A 254 4.04 8.95 -2.73
N ILE A 255 3.85 8.82 -1.41
CA ILE A 255 4.88 9.09 -0.40
C ILE A 255 6.01 8.04 -0.42
N HIS A 256 5.79 6.90 -1.08
CA HIS A 256 6.73 5.78 -1.16
C HIS A 256 7.47 5.77 -2.48
N ARG A 257 8.81 5.86 -2.42
CA ARG A 257 9.68 5.90 -3.60
C ARG A 257 9.48 4.72 -4.57
N PRO A 258 9.32 3.44 -4.11
CA PRO A 258 9.09 2.33 -5.03
C PRO A 258 7.82 2.48 -5.87
N VAL A 259 6.78 3.10 -5.29
CA VAL A 259 5.50 3.35 -5.96
C VAL A 259 5.67 4.46 -6.99
N VAL A 260 6.30 5.58 -6.63
CA VAL A 260 6.60 6.67 -7.58
C VAL A 260 7.41 6.18 -8.77
N HIS A 261 8.42 5.34 -8.53
CA HIS A 261 9.21 4.71 -9.59
C HIS A 261 8.37 3.82 -10.52
N ALA A 262 7.43 3.05 -9.97
CA ALA A 262 6.51 2.24 -10.78
C ALA A 262 5.52 3.11 -11.58
N VAL A 263 4.99 4.17 -10.95
CA VAL A 263 4.09 5.14 -11.59
C VAL A 263 4.78 5.88 -12.74
N GLU A 264 6.03 6.34 -12.55
CA GLU A 264 6.83 6.98 -13.59
C GLU A 264 6.91 6.13 -14.86
N LYS A 265 7.20 4.83 -14.70
CA LYS A 265 7.22 3.87 -15.82
C LYS A 265 5.84 3.68 -16.45
N SER A 266 4.80 3.56 -15.62
CA SER A 266 3.44 3.31 -16.11
C SER A 266 2.85 4.51 -16.83
N LEU A 267 3.12 5.74 -16.38
CA LEU A 267 2.72 6.98 -17.07
C LEU A 267 3.31 7.05 -18.47
N LEU A 268 4.61 6.74 -18.63
CA LEU A 268 5.24 6.68 -19.96
C LEU A 268 4.54 5.69 -20.90
N ALA A 269 4.10 4.55 -20.37
CA ALA A 269 3.41 3.54 -21.16
C ALA A 269 1.95 3.88 -21.47
N VAL A 270 1.28 4.72 -20.66
CA VAL A 270 -0.05 5.27 -20.97
C VAL A 270 0.05 6.37 -22.03
N THR A 271 1.07 7.24 -22.00
CA THR A 271 1.17 8.39 -22.90
C THR A 271 1.69 8.02 -24.31
N ARG A 272 2.51 6.96 -24.44
CA ARG A 272 3.14 6.56 -25.73
C ARG A 272 2.16 6.17 -26.85
N PRO A 273 1.10 5.36 -26.61
CA PRO A 273 0.23 4.86 -27.69
C PRO A 273 -0.70 5.94 -28.26
N THR A 274 -1.06 6.94 -27.46
CA THR A 274 -2.04 7.97 -27.83
C THR A 274 -1.65 9.32 -27.21
N PRO A 275 -0.66 10.04 -27.76
CA PRO A 275 -0.13 11.27 -27.17
C PRO A 275 -1.16 12.38 -26.95
N ASN A 276 -2.28 12.33 -27.68
CA ASN A 276 -3.36 13.32 -27.65
C ASN A 276 -4.69 12.78 -27.13
N ALA A 277 -4.80 11.49 -26.79
CA ALA A 277 -5.98 10.99 -26.10
C ALA A 277 -5.80 11.28 -24.62
N GLY A 278 -6.52 12.28 -24.11
CA GLY A 278 -6.62 12.50 -22.68
C GLY A 278 -7.28 11.31 -21.97
N PRO A 279 -7.33 11.32 -20.63
CA PRO A 279 -8.18 10.37 -19.92
C PRO A 279 -9.64 10.51 -20.43
N PRO A 280 -10.41 9.42 -20.36
CA PRO A 280 -11.85 9.46 -20.61
C PRO A 280 -12.53 10.57 -19.81
N GLU A 281 -13.52 11.24 -20.40
CA GLU A 281 -14.21 12.39 -19.77
C GLU A 281 -14.71 12.05 -18.36
N ALA A 282 -15.32 10.88 -18.20
CA ALA A 282 -15.82 10.37 -16.91
C ALA A 282 -14.74 10.13 -15.84
N MET A 283 -13.46 10.05 -16.23
CA MET A 283 -12.33 9.82 -15.34
C MET A 283 -11.37 11.02 -15.29
N GLN A 284 -11.68 12.13 -15.99
CA GLN A 284 -10.76 13.23 -16.19
C GLN A 284 -10.33 13.89 -14.88
N ASP A 285 -11.28 14.18 -13.97
CA ASP A 285 -10.96 14.81 -12.69
C ASP A 285 -10.12 13.91 -11.77
N ALA A 286 -10.49 12.63 -11.70
CA ALA A 286 -9.75 11.64 -10.93
C ALA A 286 -8.31 11.50 -11.48
N TRP A 287 -8.18 11.40 -12.81
CA TRP A 287 -6.90 11.31 -13.48
C TRP A 287 -6.05 12.55 -13.28
N ASN A 288 -6.62 13.76 -13.42
CA ASN A 288 -5.90 15.01 -13.25
C ASN A 288 -5.37 15.16 -11.83
N THR A 289 -6.16 14.78 -10.83
CA THR A 289 -5.76 14.74 -9.42
C THR A 289 -4.55 13.82 -9.22
N PHE A 290 -4.65 12.59 -9.73
CA PHE A 290 -3.56 11.61 -9.68
C PHE A 290 -2.31 12.08 -10.41
N ASN A 291 -2.43 12.47 -11.67
CA ASN A 291 -1.32 12.81 -12.55
C ASN A 291 -0.57 14.07 -12.08
N THR A 292 -1.29 15.05 -11.54
CA THR A 292 -0.66 16.25 -10.94
C THR A 292 0.21 15.86 -9.75
N LEU A 293 -0.33 15.08 -8.80
CA LEU A 293 0.45 14.64 -7.64
C LEU A 293 1.59 13.70 -8.07
N ALA A 294 1.35 12.77 -8.98
CA ALA A 294 2.37 11.85 -9.47
C ALA A 294 3.57 12.57 -10.08
N ARG A 295 3.34 13.61 -10.90
CA ARG A 295 4.40 14.41 -11.51
C ARG A 295 5.21 15.19 -10.47
N ASP A 296 4.53 15.84 -9.53
CA ASP A 296 5.18 16.52 -8.41
C ASP A 296 6.10 15.56 -7.62
N ARG A 297 5.63 14.34 -7.35
CA ARG A 297 6.46 13.32 -6.65
C ARG A 297 7.61 12.78 -7.50
N ILE A 298 7.45 12.72 -8.83
CA ILE A 298 8.54 12.35 -9.75
C ILE A 298 9.63 13.42 -9.75
N GLU A 299 9.25 14.70 -9.69
CA GLU A 299 10.19 15.83 -9.60
C GLU A 299 10.98 15.77 -8.28
N VAL A 300 10.31 15.62 -7.14
CA VAL A 300 10.96 15.41 -5.83
C VAL A 300 11.91 14.20 -5.88
N LYS A 301 11.50 13.10 -6.53
CA LYS A 301 12.36 11.91 -6.70
C LYS A 301 13.61 12.26 -7.50
N ALA A 302 13.47 12.97 -8.62
CA ALA A 302 14.58 13.35 -9.48
C ALA A 302 15.57 14.26 -8.75
N GLU A 303 15.10 15.19 -7.93
CA GLU A 303 15.94 16.07 -7.10
C GLU A 303 16.76 15.29 -6.07
N VAL A 304 16.13 14.35 -5.37
CA VAL A 304 16.79 13.46 -4.41
C VAL A 304 17.85 12.60 -5.11
N GLU A 305 17.55 12.09 -6.31
CA GLU A 305 18.47 11.27 -7.10
C GLU A 305 19.62 12.07 -7.73
N ALA A 306 19.38 13.34 -8.08
CA ALA A 306 20.39 14.26 -8.58
C ALA A 306 21.34 14.73 -7.47
N SER A 307 20.88 14.78 -6.22
CA SER A 307 21.72 15.02 -5.06
C SER A 307 22.70 13.86 -4.88
N LYS A 308 23.96 14.04 -5.33
CA LYS A 308 25.04 13.07 -5.13
C LYS A 308 25.42 12.87 -3.65
N GLU A 309 24.94 13.75 -2.78
CA GLU A 309 25.27 13.79 -1.37
C GLU A 309 24.04 13.43 -0.54
N SER A 310 24.00 12.20 -0.04
CA SER A 310 23.07 11.86 1.04
C SER A 310 23.71 12.29 2.35
N TYR A 311 23.12 13.24 3.07
CA TYR A 311 23.63 13.66 4.37
C TYR A 311 23.19 12.67 5.47
N ARG A 312 23.99 12.56 6.52
CA ARG A 312 23.69 11.76 7.72
C ARG A 312 23.90 12.60 8.95
N LEU A 313 23.06 12.35 9.95
CA LEU A 313 23.23 12.83 11.31
C LEU A 313 23.86 11.73 12.15
N CYS A 314 24.76 12.11 13.05
CA CYS A 314 25.30 11.19 14.04
C CYS A 314 24.18 10.76 14.98
N ALA A 315 24.08 9.46 15.23
CA ALA A 315 23.06 8.93 16.13
C ALA A 315 23.42 9.03 17.61
N SER A 316 24.65 9.44 17.94
CA SER A 316 25.05 9.70 19.33
C SER A 316 24.38 10.97 19.82
N ARG A 317 23.68 10.88 20.95
CA ARG A 317 22.97 12.02 21.56
C ARG A 317 23.88 13.21 21.87
N SER A 318 25.12 12.91 22.20
CA SER A 318 26.17 13.89 22.47
C SER A 318 26.78 14.51 21.20
N CYS A 319 26.32 14.17 20.00
CA CYS A 319 26.93 14.58 18.74
C CYS A 319 25.89 14.97 17.67
N PHE A 320 25.95 16.23 17.26
CA PHE A 320 25.06 16.81 16.23
C PHE A 320 25.70 16.89 14.85
N ARG A 321 26.82 16.19 14.63
CA ARG A 321 27.52 16.26 13.36
C ARG A 321 26.62 15.76 12.23
N MET A 322 26.43 16.62 11.24
CA MET A 322 25.84 16.30 9.94
C MET A 322 26.92 16.37 8.88
N ASP A 323 27.01 15.37 8.00
CA ASP A 323 28.02 15.32 6.94
C ASP A 323 27.58 14.34 5.84
N VAL A 324 28.32 14.24 4.73
CA VAL A 324 28.05 13.28 3.66
C VAL A 324 28.09 11.85 4.20
N ALA A 325 27.18 10.98 3.77
CA ALA A 325 27.02 9.64 4.34
C ALA A 325 28.29 8.79 4.31
N GLN A 326 29.17 9.04 3.34
CA GLN A 326 30.44 8.34 3.19
C GLN A 326 31.41 8.59 4.35
N SER A 327 31.27 9.72 5.07
CA SER A 327 32.09 10.03 6.24
C SER A 327 31.58 9.39 7.54
N PHE A 328 30.41 8.74 7.51
CA PHE A 328 29.83 8.07 8.67
C PHE A 328 30.12 6.57 8.70
N LYS A 329 30.38 6.07 9.90
CA LYS A 329 30.48 4.65 10.21
C LYS A 329 29.10 4.09 10.51
N ARG A 330 28.77 2.94 9.93
CA ARG A 330 27.50 2.24 10.16
C ARG A 330 27.67 1.15 11.20
N CYS A 331 26.71 0.99 12.10
CA CYS A 331 26.70 -0.14 13.05
C CYS A 331 26.66 -1.46 12.26
N THR A 332 27.67 -2.32 12.45
CA THR A 332 27.83 -3.57 11.70
C THR A 332 26.79 -4.64 12.04
N LYS A 333 26.15 -4.53 13.21
CA LYS A 333 25.13 -5.50 13.67
C LYS A 333 23.75 -5.16 13.13
N CYS A 334 23.22 -4.00 13.50
CA CYS A 334 21.88 -3.61 13.05
C CYS A 334 21.88 -2.97 11.66
N LEU A 335 23.00 -2.55 11.09
CA LEU A 335 23.08 -1.86 9.78
C LEU A 335 22.13 -0.66 9.60
N ASN A 336 21.55 -0.13 10.69
CA ASN A 336 20.47 0.85 10.65
C ASN A 336 20.83 2.21 11.25
N THR A 337 22.01 2.31 11.87
CA THR A 337 22.41 3.50 12.64
C THR A 337 23.82 3.93 12.23
N TYR A 338 24.04 5.25 12.16
CA TYR A 338 25.24 5.89 11.64
C TYR A 338 25.90 6.78 12.70
N TYR A 339 27.23 6.77 12.74
CA TYR A 339 28.03 7.54 13.69
C TYR A 339 29.20 8.19 12.96
N CYS A 340 29.51 9.44 13.27
CA CYS A 340 30.68 10.11 12.70
C CYS A 340 32.00 9.50 13.22
N SER A 341 31.96 8.81 14.38
CA SER A 341 33.13 8.19 14.99
C SER A 341 32.77 6.90 15.77
N ALA A 342 33.80 6.10 16.09
CA ALA A 342 33.63 4.94 16.97
C ALA A 342 33.30 5.35 18.42
N ASP A 343 33.65 6.56 18.82
CA ASP A 343 33.41 7.09 20.15
C ASP A 343 31.93 7.41 20.33
N CYS A 344 31.34 8.06 19.33
CA CYS A 344 29.90 8.28 19.24
C CYS A 344 29.11 6.97 19.25
N GLN A 345 29.60 5.94 18.55
CA GLN A 345 28.97 4.61 18.61
C GLN A 345 29.04 4.02 20.03
N ARG A 346 30.20 4.10 20.70
CA ARG A 346 30.38 3.58 22.06
C ARG A 346 29.54 4.34 23.07
N ASP A 347 29.39 5.64 22.89
CA ASP A 347 28.56 6.49 23.74
C ASP A 347 27.08 6.14 23.60
N ASP A 348 26.56 6.08 22.38
CA ASP A 348 25.17 5.66 22.11
C ASP A 348 24.91 4.21 22.54
N TRP A 349 25.91 3.32 22.43
CA TRP A 349 25.82 1.94 22.92
C TRP A 349 25.62 1.86 24.44
N LYS A 350 26.31 2.71 25.20
CA LYS A 350 26.30 2.70 26.67
C LYS A 350 25.18 3.56 27.25
N ARG A 351 24.95 4.75 26.68
CA ARG A 351 24.05 5.79 27.22
C ARG A 351 22.79 5.99 26.38
N GLY A 352 22.87 5.88 25.05
CA GLY A 352 21.76 6.20 24.13
C GLY A 352 20.81 5.04 23.78
N LYS A 353 20.77 4.00 24.62
CA LYS A 353 19.88 2.82 24.51
C LYS A 353 20.06 2.01 23.20
N HIS A 354 21.09 2.28 22.39
CA HIS A 354 21.26 1.60 21.09
C HIS A 354 21.44 0.09 21.23
N ARG A 355 22.05 -0.41 22.31
CA ARG A 355 22.18 -1.86 22.56
C ARG A 355 20.83 -2.59 22.49
N VAL A 356 19.79 -2.01 23.05
CA VAL A 356 18.43 -2.59 23.07
C VAL A 356 17.81 -2.50 21.67
N ARG A 357 17.82 -1.31 21.06
CA ARG A 357 17.31 -1.08 19.69
C ARG A 357 17.98 -2.01 18.68
N CYS A 358 19.30 -2.14 18.75
CA CYS A 358 20.12 -3.01 17.90
C CYS A 358 19.73 -4.50 18.04
N ARG A 359 19.34 -4.96 19.24
CA ARG A 359 18.89 -6.34 19.46
C ARG A 359 17.52 -6.58 18.81
N ILE A 360 16.58 -5.68 19.04
CA ILE A 360 15.22 -5.74 18.44
C ILE A 360 15.31 -5.75 16.92
N THR A 361 16.13 -4.88 16.33
CA THR A 361 16.36 -4.86 14.87
C THR A 361 16.93 -6.19 14.36
N GLN A 362 17.83 -6.83 15.10
CA GLN A 362 18.38 -8.13 14.70
C GLN A 362 17.34 -9.26 14.80
N GLU A 363 16.57 -9.32 15.88
CA GLU A 363 15.53 -10.33 16.09
C GLU A 363 14.45 -10.28 15.00
N ARG A 364 14.04 -9.07 14.58
CA ARG A 364 13.06 -8.90 13.49
C ARG A 364 13.59 -9.34 12.14
N ARG A 365 14.87 -9.07 11.83
CA ARG A 365 15.50 -9.58 10.60
C ARG A 365 15.52 -11.10 10.58
N GLN A 366 15.84 -11.74 11.70
CA GLN A 366 15.83 -13.20 11.81
C GLN A 366 14.42 -13.78 11.59
N LYS A 367 13.37 -13.04 11.97
CA LYS A 367 11.98 -13.43 11.77
C LYS A 367 11.43 -13.09 10.37
N GLY A 368 12.23 -12.50 9.48
CA GLY A 368 11.74 -12.00 8.18
C GLY A 368 10.77 -10.82 8.30
N GLN A 369 10.68 -10.20 9.47
CA GLN A 369 9.76 -9.08 9.77
C GLN A 369 10.38 -7.70 9.50
N LEU A 370 11.55 -7.68 8.86
CA LEU A 370 12.27 -6.48 8.48
C LEU A 370 12.67 -6.60 7.01
N ASP A 371 11.74 -6.24 6.13
CA ASP A 371 12.15 -5.53 4.93
C ASP A 371 12.41 -4.09 5.38
N SER A 372 13.67 -3.81 5.72
CA SER A 372 14.09 -2.45 6.03
C SER A 372 13.74 -1.60 4.82
N VAL A 373 12.78 -0.69 4.97
CA VAL A 373 12.55 0.42 4.03
C VAL A 373 13.93 0.90 3.60
N SER A 374 14.22 0.82 2.30
CA SER A 374 15.59 1.11 1.89
C SER A 374 15.88 2.55 2.27
N ARG A 375 17.13 2.85 2.62
CA ARG A 375 17.47 4.21 3.04
C ARG A 375 17.13 5.25 1.96
N LYS A 376 17.18 4.86 0.68
CA LYS A 376 16.74 5.72 -0.44
C LYS A 376 15.26 6.05 -0.35
N ASP A 377 14.45 5.11 0.12
CA ASP A 377 13.02 5.29 0.28
C ASP A 377 12.73 6.17 1.52
N GLU A 378 13.48 6.00 2.62
CA GLU A 378 13.40 6.93 3.76
C GLU A 378 13.82 8.36 3.41
N ASP A 379 14.95 8.52 2.70
CA ASP A 379 15.48 9.82 2.27
C ASP A 379 14.48 10.50 1.32
N PHE A 380 13.84 9.73 0.42
CA PHE A 380 12.76 10.24 -0.43
C PHE A 380 11.51 10.66 0.34
N SER A 381 10.98 9.81 1.23
CA SER A 381 9.79 10.17 2.02
C SER A 381 10.06 11.41 2.89
N HIS A 382 11.28 11.57 3.40
CA HIS A 382 11.67 12.80 4.08
C HIS A 382 11.65 14.02 3.14
N ALA A 383 12.19 13.89 1.93
CA ALA A 383 12.16 14.97 0.95
C ALA A 383 10.73 15.38 0.57
N VAL A 384 9.81 14.42 0.40
CA VAL A 384 8.38 14.69 0.17
C VAL A 384 7.77 15.48 1.33
N VAL A 385 8.02 15.07 2.58
CA VAL A 385 7.53 15.81 3.76
C VAL A 385 8.07 17.24 3.81
N CYS A 386 9.35 17.44 3.51
CA CYS A 386 9.93 18.78 3.47
C CYS A 386 9.37 19.62 2.32
N HIS A 387 9.15 19.02 1.15
CA HIS A 387 8.52 19.67 0.00
C HIS A 387 7.10 20.13 0.33
N ASP A 388 6.29 19.23 0.88
CA ASP A 388 4.92 19.52 1.29
C ASP A 388 4.84 20.57 2.39
N LEU A 389 5.78 20.55 3.34
CA LEU A 389 5.89 21.58 4.38
C LEU A 389 6.15 22.94 3.76
N LYS A 390 7.10 23.06 2.83
CA LYS A 390 7.39 24.33 2.16
C LYS A 390 6.16 24.85 1.42
N ASN A 391 5.48 23.98 0.67
CA ASN A 391 4.30 24.35 -0.10
C ASN A 391 3.08 24.71 0.78
N ASN A 392 3.04 24.24 2.04
CA ASN A 392 1.95 24.50 2.97
C ASN A 392 2.33 25.40 4.16
N LEU A 393 3.51 26.03 4.14
CA LEU A 393 4.04 26.75 5.29
C LEU A 393 3.12 27.88 5.76
N ALA A 394 2.58 28.67 4.82
CA ALA A 394 1.65 29.76 5.13
C ALA A 394 0.37 29.24 5.80
N ARG A 395 -0.19 28.14 5.30
CA ARG A 395 -1.36 27.47 5.87
C ARG A 395 -1.08 26.95 7.28
N ILE A 396 0.06 26.31 7.49
CA ILE A 396 0.49 25.77 8.79
C ILE A 396 0.66 26.90 9.81
N ILE A 397 1.34 27.98 9.45
CA ILE A 397 1.49 29.16 10.30
C ILE A 397 0.13 29.76 10.65
N SER A 398 -0.78 29.85 9.68
CA SER A 398 -2.14 30.33 9.94
C SER A 398 -2.88 29.42 10.94
N LEU A 399 -2.83 28.10 10.75
CA LEU A 399 -3.48 27.14 11.65
C LEU A 399 -2.89 27.23 13.07
N MET A 400 -1.57 27.32 13.21
CA MET A 400 -0.92 27.51 14.52
C MET A 400 -1.43 28.77 15.22
N LYS A 401 -1.49 29.91 14.52
CA LYS A 401 -1.97 31.17 15.08
C LYS A 401 -3.46 31.15 15.43
N THR A 402 -4.28 30.45 14.65
CA THR A 402 -5.73 30.44 14.82
C THR A 402 -6.19 29.43 15.86
N GLU A 403 -5.64 28.22 15.85
CA GLU A 403 -6.05 27.12 16.74
C GLU A 403 -5.32 27.16 18.09
N TYR A 404 -4.09 27.70 18.12
CA TYR A 404 -3.22 27.73 19.29
C TYR A 404 -2.55 29.11 19.48
N PRO A 405 -3.34 30.19 19.64
CA PRO A 405 -2.83 31.57 19.69
C PRO A 405 -1.89 31.85 20.87
N ASP A 406 -2.04 31.11 21.97
CA ASP A 406 -1.29 31.32 23.21
C ASP A 406 -0.06 30.40 23.33
N ASP A 407 0.07 29.41 22.44
CA ASP A 407 1.20 28.47 22.44
C ASP A 407 2.36 28.98 21.59
N SER A 408 3.59 28.65 22.01
CA SER A 408 4.76 28.89 21.19
C SER A 408 4.72 28.00 19.94
N PRO A 409 5.07 28.49 18.74
CA PRO A 409 5.20 27.63 17.55
C PRO A 409 6.16 26.44 17.76
N LEU A 410 7.14 26.58 18.66
CA LEU A 410 8.08 25.51 19.02
C LEU A 410 7.47 24.46 19.95
N SER A 411 6.38 24.77 20.66
CA SER A 411 5.63 23.79 21.46
C SER A 411 4.54 23.06 20.66
N LEU A 412 4.48 23.29 19.35
CA LEU A 412 3.52 22.70 18.42
C LEU A 412 4.22 21.84 17.36
N PHE A 413 3.47 20.92 16.76
CA PHE A 413 3.90 20.19 15.57
C PHE A 413 2.78 20.14 14.52
N ALA A 414 3.17 20.01 13.26
CA ALA A 414 2.25 19.76 12.16
C ALA A 414 2.13 18.26 11.88
N ARG A 415 0.90 17.74 11.79
CA ARG A 415 0.64 16.35 11.38
C ARG A 415 0.21 16.31 9.93
N PHE A 416 0.97 15.59 9.09
CA PHE A 416 0.63 15.33 7.69
C PHE A 416 0.08 13.92 7.58
N ASP A 417 -1.17 13.79 7.16
CA ASP A 417 -1.83 12.50 6.97
C ASP A 417 -1.95 12.17 5.48
N TYR A 418 -1.00 11.38 5.00
CA TYR A 418 -0.94 10.89 3.61
C TYR A 418 -1.91 9.73 3.35
N THR A 419 -2.68 9.28 4.34
CA THR A 419 -3.73 8.26 4.12
C THR A 419 -4.98 8.85 3.45
N THR A 420 -5.09 10.18 3.40
CA THR A 420 -6.16 10.90 2.70
C THR A 420 -5.64 11.61 1.45
N VAL A 421 -6.51 11.87 0.47
CA VAL A 421 -6.17 12.62 -0.74
C VAL A 421 -7.23 13.72 -0.95
N PRO A 422 -6.85 15.02 -0.97
CA PRO A 422 -5.52 15.53 -0.64
C PRO A 422 -5.11 15.17 0.80
N PHE A 423 -3.80 15.14 1.06
CA PHE A 423 -3.31 14.80 2.40
C PHE A 423 -3.77 15.85 3.42
N ALA A 424 -4.20 15.41 4.59
CA ALA A 424 -4.70 16.32 5.61
C ALA A 424 -3.54 16.94 6.42
N ILE A 425 -3.72 18.19 6.85
CA ILE A 425 -2.77 18.87 7.75
C ILE A 425 -3.52 19.33 8.98
N TRP A 426 -2.97 19.00 10.15
CA TRP A 426 -3.49 19.37 11.45
C TRP A 426 -2.36 19.92 12.31
N ILE A 427 -2.68 20.79 13.26
CA ILE A 427 -1.74 21.27 14.27
C ILE A 427 -2.10 20.63 15.61
N ALA A 428 -1.08 20.29 16.39
CA ALA A 428 -1.28 19.76 17.73
C ALA A 428 -0.14 20.17 18.67
N PRO A 429 -0.41 20.30 19.98
CA PRO A 429 0.63 20.53 20.97
C PRO A 429 1.56 19.32 21.09
N LEU A 430 2.84 19.54 21.37
CA LEU A 430 3.80 18.44 21.58
C LEU A 430 3.39 17.51 22.73
N SER A 431 2.69 18.03 23.74
CA SER A 431 2.12 17.22 24.83
C SER A 431 1.10 16.18 24.36
N SER A 432 0.47 16.39 23.20
CA SER A 432 -0.47 15.46 22.56
C SER A 432 0.20 14.41 21.70
N LEU A 433 1.51 14.52 21.46
CA LEU A 433 2.33 13.49 20.84
C LEU A 433 2.46 12.34 21.84
N GLY A 434 1.36 11.60 22.03
CA GLY A 434 1.26 10.58 23.05
C GLY A 434 2.39 9.56 22.91
N ARG A 435 2.90 9.08 24.05
CA ARG A 435 3.60 7.80 24.14
C ARG A 435 2.62 6.71 23.69
N THR A 436 2.44 6.53 22.39
CA THR A 436 1.48 5.56 21.87
C THR A 436 1.87 4.20 22.41
N LYS A 437 1.05 3.65 23.31
CA LYS A 437 1.16 2.25 23.74
C LYS A 437 1.06 1.29 22.55
N ASP A 438 0.55 1.79 21.42
CA ASP A 438 0.42 1.11 20.13
C ASP A 438 1.56 1.42 19.15
N ASP A 439 2.67 2.04 19.58
CA ASP A 439 3.95 1.84 18.90
C ASP A 439 4.59 0.57 19.49
N PRO A 440 4.42 -0.62 18.89
CA PRO A 440 5.06 -1.85 19.38
C PRO A 440 6.59 -1.79 19.31
N ASN A 441 7.16 -0.67 18.85
CA ASN A 441 8.57 -0.50 18.61
C ASN A 441 9.27 0.42 19.60
N GLY A 442 8.59 1.37 20.26
CA GLY A 442 9.21 2.36 21.16
C GLY A 442 10.50 2.97 20.57
N LEU A 443 10.56 3.12 19.24
CA LEU A 443 11.84 3.28 18.52
C LEU A 443 12.33 4.72 18.48
N MET A 444 11.43 5.68 18.75
CA MET A 444 11.78 7.08 18.99
C MET A 444 11.18 7.51 20.32
N ASP A 445 12.06 7.71 21.29
CA ASP A 445 11.77 8.52 22.46
C ASP A 445 11.69 9.96 21.92
N PHE A 446 10.50 10.40 21.52
CA PHE A 446 10.31 11.70 20.86
C PHE A 446 10.69 12.83 21.80
N ASP A 447 10.46 12.66 23.10
CA ASP A 447 10.94 13.54 24.17
C ASP A 447 12.46 13.76 24.02
N ASP A 448 13.24 12.66 23.89
CA ASP A 448 14.70 12.74 23.66
C ASP A 448 15.06 13.42 22.31
N TYR A 449 14.26 13.25 21.25
CA TYR A 449 14.54 13.87 19.94
C TYR A 449 14.33 15.39 19.97
N ILE A 450 13.33 15.85 20.72
CA ILE A 450 12.98 17.27 20.86
C ILE A 450 14.00 17.99 21.74
N GLU A 451 14.38 17.40 22.89
CA GLU A 451 15.42 17.97 23.78
C GLU A 451 16.73 18.24 23.03
N ASN A 452 17.10 17.37 22.09
CA ASN A 452 18.30 17.51 21.27
C ASN A 452 18.24 18.63 20.21
N LEU A 453 17.05 19.11 19.85
CA LEU A 453 16.88 20.17 18.84
C LEU A 453 16.93 21.58 19.44
N ASP A 454 16.52 21.73 20.71
CA ASP A 454 16.50 23.00 21.41
C ASP A 454 17.91 23.57 21.68
N ASP A 455 18.93 22.71 21.73
CA ASP A 455 20.33 23.09 21.92
C ASP A 455 21.00 23.77 20.69
N ASP A 456 20.44 23.65 19.48
CA ASP A 456 21.06 24.10 18.22
C ASP A 456 20.69 25.55 17.83
N GLY A 457 19.76 26.20 18.54
CA GLY A 457 19.36 27.60 18.32
C GLY A 457 18.72 27.90 16.96
N ARG A 458 18.49 26.89 16.11
CA ARG A 458 17.85 27.02 14.79
C ARG A 458 16.34 26.92 14.91
N ARG A 459 15.61 27.66 14.07
CA ARG A 459 14.15 27.54 13.98
C ARG A 459 13.77 26.31 13.17
N TYR A 460 12.94 25.45 13.74
CA TYR A 460 12.43 24.25 13.08
C TYR A 460 10.92 24.13 13.28
N ILE A 461 10.27 23.40 12.38
CA ILE A 461 8.91 22.89 12.58
C ILE A 461 9.00 21.38 12.69
N LEU A 462 8.42 20.83 13.75
CA LEU A 462 8.23 19.39 13.88
C LEU A 462 7.07 18.97 13.00
N VAL A 463 7.31 17.94 12.17
CA VAL A 463 6.31 17.36 11.30
C VAL A 463 6.18 15.87 11.60
N GLN A 464 4.97 15.44 11.95
CA GLN A 464 4.60 14.04 12.04
C GLN A 464 3.93 13.60 10.74
N ALA A 465 4.59 12.77 9.95
CA ALA A 465 4.03 12.20 8.73
C ALA A 465 3.44 10.82 9.00
N ILE A 466 2.16 10.64 8.67
CA ILE A 466 1.42 9.37 8.70
C ILE A 466 1.23 8.92 7.25
N ALA A 467 1.68 7.70 6.92
CA ALA A 467 1.62 7.17 5.56
C ALA A 467 0.97 5.78 5.53
N PRO A 468 0.24 5.44 4.45
CA PRO A 468 -0.39 4.13 4.32
C PRO A 468 0.66 3.04 4.08
N ARG A 469 0.47 1.87 4.69
CA ARG A 469 1.30 0.68 4.48
C ARG A 469 0.45 -0.60 4.55
N GLY A 470 -0.55 -0.68 3.68
CA GLY A 470 -1.50 -1.79 3.65
C GLY A 470 -2.40 -1.80 4.88
N GLU A 471 -2.31 -2.88 5.66
CA GLU A 471 -3.08 -3.06 6.90
C GLU A 471 -2.62 -2.14 8.04
N PHE A 472 -1.44 -1.54 7.87
CA PHE A 472 -0.81 -0.70 8.87
C PHE A 472 -0.67 0.73 8.34
N VAL A 473 -0.50 1.66 9.27
CA VAL A 473 -0.02 3.00 8.98
C VAL A 473 1.36 3.16 9.58
N THR A 474 2.26 3.84 8.88
CA THR A 474 3.56 4.22 9.43
C THR A 474 3.52 5.68 9.85
N ALA A 475 3.90 5.96 11.08
CA ALA A 475 4.12 7.32 11.56
C ALA A 475 5.62 7.60 11.67
N SER A 476 6.05 8.79 11.24
CA SER A 476 7.42 9.26 11.44
C SER A 476 7.41 10.72 11.88
N LEU A 477 8.28 11.08 12.83
CA LEU A 477 8.49 12.47 13.25
C LEU A 477 9.78 12.99 12.61
N ARG A 478 9.74 14.22 12.11
CA ARG A 478 10.85 14.89 11.43
C ARG A 478 10.92 16.36 11.87
N ALA A 479 12.11 16.83 12.24
CA ALA A 479 12.37 18.26 12.32
C ALA A 479 12.72 18.79 10.93
N CYS A 480 12.00 19.82 10.50
CA CYS A 480 12.27 20.52 9.25
C CYS A 480 12.74 21.94 9.57
N PHE A 481 13.99 22.24 9.27
CA PHE A 481 14.60 23.54 9.57
C PHE A 481 14.06 24.62 8.63
N LEU A 482 13.71 25.77 9.22
CA LEU A 482 13.29 26.95 8.47
C LEU A 482 14.52 27.77 8.05
N PRO A 483 14.48 28.42 6.88
CA PRO A 483 15.49 29.39 6.49
C PRO A 483 15.67 30.49 7.54
N THR A 484 16.92 30.89 7.79
CA THR A 484 17.29 31.97 8.72
C THR A 484 16.80 33.36 8.30
N THR A 485 16.29 33.53 7.08
CA THR A 485 15.82 34.81 6.53
C THR A 485 14.38 35.19 6.89
N VAL A 486 13.67 34.35 7.65
CA VAL A 486 12.32 34.70 8.16
C VAL A 486 12.48 35.53 9.42
N ASP A 487 12.57 36.85 9.26
CA ASP A 487 12.76 37.80 10.37
C ASP A 487 11.58 37.78 11.36
N SER A 488 11.90 37.89 12.64
CA SER A 488 10.95 37.80 13.78
C SER A 488 9.97 38.97 13.86
N SER A 489 10.20 40.04 13.09
CA SER A 489 9.37 41.25 13.05
C SER A 489 7.96 41.00 12.50
N GLY A 490 7.75 39.94 11.71
CA GLY A 490 6.44 39.56 11.17
C GLY A 490 5.50 38.82 12.15
N TRP A 491 5.96 38.50 13.36
CA TRP A 491 5.13 37.80 14.36
C TRP A 491 4.43 38.74 15.35
N THR A 492 4.87 40.00 15.46
CA THR A 492 4.27 40.96 16.42
C THR A 492 3.65 42.21 15.81
N GLN A 493 3.83 42.53 14.51
CA GLN A 493 3.10 43.67 13.94
C GLN A 493 3.10 43.67 12.41
N GLN A 494 2.02 43.21 11.76
CA GLN A 494 1.47 43.89 10.57
C GLN A 494 0.15 43.29 10.08
N ARG A 495 -0.90 44.10 10.26
CA ARG A 495 -2.09 44.16 9.45
C ARG A 495 -1.69 44.90 8.15
N ALA A 496 -1.32 44.20 7.08
CA ALA A 496 -1.47 44.65 5.69
C ALA A 496 -0.78 43.70 4.69
N SER A 497 -1.51 43.47 3.58
CA SER A 497 -1.09 42.98 2.27
C SER A 497 -0.36 41.63 2.15
N LEU A 498 -1.16 40.62 1.83
CA LEU A 498 -0.80 39.42 1.05
C LEU A 498 -0.20 39.70 -0.34
N GLU A 499 0.24 40.93 -0.63
CA GLU A 499 0.86 41.33 -1.90
C GLU A 499 2.41 41.34 -1.83
N GLU A 500 3.05 41.22 -0.66
CA GLU A 500 4.52 41.13 -0.56
C GLU A 500 5.09 39.71 -0.73
N ILE A 501 4.25 38.66 -0.70
CA ILE A 501 4.69 37.27 -0.89
C ILE A 501 4.87 36.93 -2.39
N ALA A 502 4.39 37.80 -3.30
CA ALA A 502 4.52 37.62 -4.74
C ALA A 502 5.86 38.12 -5.33
N GLY A 503 6.66 38.89 -4.59
CA GLY A 503 7.92 39.48 -5.08
C GLY A 503 9.18 38.62 -4.91
N TRP A 504 9.08 37.44 -4.28
CA TRP A 504 10.26 36.64 -3.88
C TRP A 504 10.66 35.55 -4.89
N PHE A 505 9.92 35.39 -6.00
CA PHE A 505 10.17 34.33 -6.99
C PHE A 505 10.17 34.82 -8.45
N GLU A 506 10.59 36.06 -8.71
CA GLU A 506 11.00 36.43 -10.06
C GLU A 506 12.53 36.35 -10.19
N GLY A 507 12.98 35.36 -10.96
CA GLY A 507 14.33 35.30 -11.50
C GLY A 507 15.39 34.72 -10.57
N THR A 508 15.38 33.41 -10.33
CA THR A 508 16.63 32.67 -10.10
C THR A 508 16.46 31.19 -10.44
N ASP A 509 17.05 30.77 -11.55
CA ASP A 509 17.49 29.39 -11.78
C ASP A 509 18.56 29.04 -10.73
N ILE A 510 18.16 28.50 -9.58
CA ILE A 510 19.12 27.91 -8.63
C ILE A 510 18.66 26.50 -8.27
N PRO A 511 19.43 25.46 -8.64
CA PRO A 511 19.10 24.08 -8.31
C PRO A 511 19.21 23.84 -6.80
N ILE A 512 18.28 23.03 -6.29
CA ILE A 512 18.01 22.64 -4.89
C ILE A 512 19.23 22.23 -4.06
N THR A 513 20.36 21.97 -4.71
CA THR A 513 21.66 21.72 -4.09
C THR A 513 22.32 22.93 -3.40
N ALA A 514 21.94 24.18 -3.72
CA ALA A 514 22.63 25.36 -3.16
C ALA A 514 22.12 25.79 -1.79
N PHE A 515 20.88 25.46 -1.42
CA PHE A 515 20.28 25.88 -0.15
C PHE A 515 20.90 25.19 1.08
N LEU A 516 21.55 24.05 0.89
CA LEU A 516 22.30 23.34 1.94
C LEU A 516 23.74 23.85 2.12
N ARG A 517 24.25 24.71 1.23
CA ARG A 517 25.67 25.14 1.25
C ARG A 517 25.94 26.42 2.03
N LEU A 518 24.95 27.26 2.30
CA LEU A 518 25.18 28.59 2.90
C LEU A 518 25.07 28.63 4.43
N ALA A 519 24.75 27.52 5.10
CA ALA A 519 24.62 27.47 6.56
C ALA A 519 25.90 27.00 7.30
N SER A 520 27.07 26.93 6.65
CA SER A 520 28.23 26.18 7.16
C SER A 520 29.56 26.92 7.29
N SER A 521 29.65 28.25 7.14
CA SER A 521 30.88 28.99 7.45
C SER A 521 30.69 30.03 8.55
N GLY A 522 30.83 29.59 9.80
CA GLY A 522 30.94 30.44 10.98
C GLY A 522 32.09 29.96 11.86
N HIS A 523 33.33 30.09 11.39
CA HIS A 523 34.50 29.99 12.25
C HIS A 523 34.73 31.36 12.92
N ARG A 524 34.60 31.41 14.25
CA ARG A 524 35.29 32.41 15.07
C ARG A 524 36.67 31.85 15.36
N GLU A 525 37.70 32.47 14.79
CA GLU A 525 39.05 32.38 15.33
C GLU A 525 39.09 33.27 16.58
N ASP A 526 39.34 32.66 17.74
CA ASP A 526 39.77 33.38 18.93
C ASP A 526 41.21 33.87 18.69
N VAL A 527 41.39 35.19 18.80
CA VAL A 527 42.69 35.85 18.74
C VAL A 527 43.41 35.59 20.07
N ASP A 528 44.52 34.88 19.97
CA ASP A 528 45.45 34.60 21.06
C ASP A 528 46.29 35.87 21.37
N GLU A 529 46.07 36.46 22.54
CA GLU A 529 46.99 37.44 23.13
C GLU A 529 48.19 36.71 23.73
N SER A 530 49.37 36.93 23.13
CA SER A 530 50.67 37.15 23.81
C SER A 530 51.86 36.50 23.09
N SER A 531 52.58 37.29 22.28
CA SER A 531 54.04 37.18 22.09
C SER A 531 54.52 38.09 20.96
N ALA A 532 54.96 39.31 21.29
CA ALA A 532 56.07 39.94 20.57
C ALA A 532 56.69 41.07 21.42
N ARG A 533 57.84 40.75 22.02
CA ARG A 533 58.82 41.73 22.49
C ARG A 533 59.39 42.47 21.27
N GLY A 534 59.38 43.80 21.32
CA GLY A 534 60.15 44.66 20.43
C GLY A 534 61.23 45.38 21.21
N HIS A 535 62.49 45.14 20.84
CA HIS A 535 63.61 46.01 21.13
C HIS A 535 63.43 47.34 20.39
N THR A 536 63.39 48.45 21.13
CA THR A 536 64.38 49.55 21.14
C THR A 536 63.91 50.61 22.13
#